data_AF-A0A7V7B354-F1
#
_entry.id   AF-A0A7V7B354-F1
#
_cell.length_a   1.000
_cell.length_b   1.000
_cell.length_c   1.000
_cell.angle_alpha   90.00
_cell.angle_beta   90.00
_cell.angle_gamma   90.00
#
_symmetry.space_group_name_H-M   'P 1'
#
loop_
_entity.id
_entity.type
_entity.pdbx_description
1 polymer ?
#
loop_
_entity_poly.entity_id
_entity_poly.type
_entity_poly.pdbx_seq_one_letter_code
_entity_poly.pdbx_strand_id
1 'polypeptide(L)'
;SVLLIGFGTALIISSGLNNTKLLLILLLLSIVTTAIFTALAVTTGFFAKTRIQALTISLAIWAVLLLMLDYAIIAIGTLLSEQMLMQFIIFSIFINPIELIRTSFLILTGNGAVLGPKFFAFIQFSESTLGMLTYGAVACLWIALPLLFAIVKLRKEGSVWMR
;
A
#
# COMPACT_ATOMS: atom_id res chain seq x y z
N SER A 1 2.13 18.31 -0.28
CA SER A 1 1.79 19.60 0.35
C SER A 1 1.45 19.45 1.83
N VAL A 2 0.54 18.57 2.26
CA VAL A 2 0.28 18.31 3.70
C VAL A 2 1.34 17.40 4.34
N LEU A 3 1.82 16.38 3.62
CA LEU A 3 2.85 15.44 4.09
C LEU A 3 4.15 16.13 4.47
N LEU A 4 4.62 17.07 3.64
CA LEU A 4 5.86 17.80 3.90
C LEU A 4 5.74 18.71 5.13
N ILE A 5 4.55 19.28 5.38
CA ILE A 5 4.32 20.13 6.54
C ILE A 5 4.24 19.27 7.82
N GLY A 6 3.48 18.16 7.79
CA GLY A 6 3.35 17.27 8.96
C GLY A 6 4.63 16.50 9.30
N PHE A 7 5.37 16.00 8.29
CA PHE A 7 6.64 15.34 8.54
C PHE A 7 7.79 16.33 8.76
N GLY A 8 7.74 17.53 8.16
CA GLY A 8 8.72 18.58 8.39
C GLY A 8 8.76 19.03 9.85
N THR A 9 7.59 19.21 10.47
CA THR A 9 7.51 19.53 11.91
C THR A 9 7.99 18.36 12.77
N ALA A 10 7.62 17.12 12.42
CA ALA A 10 8.10 15.93 13.12
C ALA A 10 9.63 15.76 13.04
N LEU A 11 10.25 16.06 11.89
CA LEU A 11 11.70 16.00 11.69
C LEU A 11 12.46 17.02 12.55
N ILE A 12 11.91 18.21 12.74
CA ILE A 12 12.49 19.24 13.62
C ILE A 12 12.45 18.78 15.09
N ILE A 13 11.39 18.08 15.50
CA ILE A 13 11.28 17.55 16.88
C ILE A 13 12.21 16.34 17.06
N SER A 14 12.31 15.49 16.04
CA SER A 14 13.15 14.28 16.05
C SER A 14 14.64 14.54 15.91
N SER A 15 15.07 15.65 15.33
CA SER A 15 16.49 16.00 15.27
C SER A 15 17.07 16.20 16.68
N GLY A 16 16.24 16.54 17.66
CA GLY A 16 16.59 16.56 19.08
C GLY A 16 16.57 15.18 19.78
N LEU A 17 15.97 14.16 19.18
CA LEU A 17 15.72 12.83 19.81
C LEU A 17 16.50 11.67 19.17
N ASN A 18 17.44 11.95 18.26
CA ASN A 18 18.30 10.95 17.58
C ASN A 18 17.56 9.81 16.84
N ASN A 19 16.29 10.02 16.47
CA ASN A 19 15.42 9.01 15.83
C ASN A 19 15.15 9.27 14.34
N THR A 20 16.10 9.93 13.67
CA THR A 20 15.99 10.39 12.27
C THR A 20 15.71 9.25 11.27
N LYS A 21 16.22 8.03 11.53
CA LYS A 21 16.00 6.85 10.68
C LYS A 21 14.52 6.44 10.60
N LEU A 22 13.81 6.43 11.73
CA LEU A 22 12.40 6.03 11.79
C LEU A 22 11.52 7.02 11.00
N LEU A 23 11.79 8.32 11.14
CA LEU A 23 11.05 9.34 10.39
C LEU A 23 11.31 9.28 8.89
N LEU A 24 12.54 9.00 8.47
CA LEU A 24 12.86 8.82 7.05
C LEU A 24 12.08 7.64 6.45
N ILE A 25 12.00 6.52 7.16
CA ILE A 25 11.20 5.35 6.74
C ILE A 25 9.72 5.72 6.62
N LEU A 26 9.16 6.37 7.65
CA LEU A 26 7.75 6.80 7.61
C LEU A 26 7.46 7.79 6.49
N LEU A 27 8.36 8.75 6.24
CA LEU A 27 8.23 9.72 5.16
C LEU A 27 8.18 9.01 3.80
N LEU A 28 9.15 8.12 3.54
CA LEU A 28 9.22 7.35 2.29
C LEU A 28 7.95 6.52 2.09
N LEU A 29 7.53 5.76 3.10
CA LEU A 29 6.32 4.94 3.04
C LEU A 29 5.05 5.76 2.86
N SER A 30 4.97 6.95 3.46
CA SER A 30 3.84 7.87 3.28
C SER A 30 3.77 8.41 1.85
N ILE A 31 4.91 8.74 1.25
CA ILE A 31 4.98 9.16 -0.17
C ILE A 31 4.50 8.02 -1.07
N VAL A 32 5.00 6.80 -0.87
CA VAL A 32 4.60 5.63 -1.68
C VAL A 32 3.10 5.35 -1.53
N THR A 33 2.59 5.35 -0.30
CA THR A 33 1.16 5.14 -0.03
C THR A 33 0.30 6.19 -0.71
N THR A 34 0.70 7.45 -0.63
CA THR A 34 -0.02 8.56 -1.28
C THR A 34 0.01 8.42 -2.79
N ALA A 35 1.14 8.01 -3.37
CA ALA A 35 1.24 7.75 -4.80
C ALA A 35 0.30 6.61 -5.25
N ILE A 36 0.23 5.51 -4.49
CA ILE A 36 -0.68 4.38 -4.77
C ILE A 36 -2.14 4.86 -4.75
N PHE A 37 -2.56 5.54 -3.68
CA PHE A 37 -3.96 6.00 -3.57
C PHE A 37 -4.30 7.10 -4.56
N THR A 38 -3.33 7.93 -4.95
CA THR A 38 -3.53 8.92 -6.02
C THR A 38 -3.73 8.22 -7.37
N ALA A 39 -2.93 7.19 -7.68
CA ALA A 39 -3.08 6.40 -8.90
C ALA A 39 -4.46 5.71 -8.97
N LEU A 40 -4.93 5.16 -7.84
CA LEU A 40 -6.28 4.60 -7.72
C LEU A 40 -7.38 5.67 -7.82
N ALA A 41 -7.21 6.85 -7.23
CA ALA A 41 -8.18 7.94 -7.34
C ALA A 41 -8.32 8.45 -8.78
N VAL A 42 -7.22 8.48 -9.54
CA VAL A 42 -7.26 8.84 -10.96
C VAL A 42 -8.07 7.83 -11.77
N THR A 43 -7.95 6.52 -11.48
CA THR A 43 -8.73 5.51 -12.21
C THR A 43 -10.22 5.56 -11.88
N THR A 44 -10.58 5.84 -10.62
CA THR A 44 -11.99 5.96 -10.21
C THR A 44 -12.67 7.18 -10.82
N GLY A 45 -11.90 8.24 -11.11
CA GLY A 45 -12.39 9.42 -11.83
C GLY A 45 -13.04 9.12 -13.18
N PHE A 46 -12.61 8.07 -13.89
CA PHE A 46 -13.20 7.66 -15.17
C PHE A 46 -14.56 6.97 -15.05
N PHE A 47 -14.94 6.50 -13.86
CA PHE A 47 -16.22 5.85 -13.62
C PHE A 47 -17.22 6.79 -12.94
N ALA A 48 -16.74 7.91 -12.41
CA ALA A 48 -17.54 8.88 -11.70
C ALA A 48 -18.20 9.88 -12.67
N LYS A 49 -19.48 10.17 -12.43
CA LYS A 49 -20.23 11.20 -13.18
C LYS A 49 -19.95 12.61 -12.67
N THR A 50 -19.59 12.73 -11.38
CA THR A 50 -19.31 14.01 -10.72
C THR A 50 -18.02 13.94 -9.90
N ARG A 51 -17.41 15.11 -9.64
CA ARG A 51 -16.18 15.21 -8.83
C ARG A 51 -16.36 14.64 -7.41
N ILE A 52 -17.51 14.88 -6.79
CA ILE A 52 -17.83 14.37 -5.46
C ILE A 52 -17.98 12.85 -5.50
N GLN A 53 -18.63 12.30 -6.53
CA GLN A 53 -18.76 10.86 -6.68
C GLN A 53 -17.40 10.18 -6.82
N ALA A 54 -16.44 10.78 -7.56
CA ALA A 54 -15.08 10.27 -7.66
C ALA A 54 -14.39 10.18 -6.29
N LEU A 55 -14.53 11.24 -5.47
CA LEU A 55 -14.01 11.27 -4.11
C LEU A 55 -14.63 10.19 -3.23
N THR A 56 -15.96 10.04 -3.26
CA THR A 56 -16.66 9.02 -2.47
C THR A 56 -16.25 7.60 -2.86
N ILE A 57 -16.14 7.30 -4.16
CA ILE A 57 -15.72 5.98 -4.64
C ILE A 57 -14.27 5.71 -4.22
N SER A 58 -13.37 6.68 -4.36
CA SER A 58 -11.98 6.53 -3.94
C SER A 58 -11.86 6.28 -2.44
N LEU A 59 -12.65 6.99 -1.63
CA LEU A 59 -12.68 6.80 -0.18
C LEU A 59 -13.26 5.44 0.21
N ALA A 60 -14.30 4.98 -0.49
CA ALA A 60 -14.87 3.65 -0.29
C ALA A 60 -13.87 2.53 -0.61
N ILE A 61 -13.14 2.65 -1.73
CA ILE A 61 -12.07 1.69 -2.09
C ILE A 61 -10.97 1.69 -1.03
N TRP A 62 -10.55 2.86 -0.57
CA TRP A 62 -9.59 2.97 0.53
C TRP A 62 -10.08 2.25 1.78
N ALA A 63 -11.33 2.45 2.20
CA ALA A 63 -11.91 1.80 3.38
C ALA A 63 -12.04 0.28 3.21
N VAL A 64 -12.40 -0.20 2.02
CA VAL A 64 -12.45 -1.64 1.69
C VAL A 64 -11.07 -2.27 1.78
N LEU A 65 -10.05 -1.61 1.21
CA LEU A 65 -8.66 -2.06 1.32
C LEU A 65 -8.17 -2.04 2.77
N LEU A 66 -8.57 -1.03 3.56
CA LEU A 66 -8.10 -0.86 4.94
C LEU A 66 -8.71 -1.89 5.89
N LEU A 67 -10.00 -2.18 5.77
CA LEU A 67 -10.76 -2.92 6.77
C LEU A 67 -11.33 -4.23 6.24
N MET A 68 -11.99 -4.20 5.08
CA MET A 68 -12.76 -5.36 4.63
C MET A 68 -11.88 -6.54 4.24
N LEU A 69 -10.70 -6.29 3.67
CA LEU A 69 -9.72 -7.34 3.39
C LEU A 69 -9.25 -8.02 4.68
N ASP A 70 -8.88 -7.26 5.71
CA ASP A 70 -8.44 -7.80 6.99
C ASP A 70 -9.54 -8.64 7.66
N TYR A 71 -10.79 -8.16 7.65
CA TYR A 71 -11.92 -8.94 8.17
C TYR A 71 -12.21 -10.20 7.34
N ALA A 72 -12.08 -10.13 6.02
CA ALA A 72 -12.26 -11.28 5.15
C ALA A 72 -11.19 -12.35 5.43
N ILE A 73 -9.93 -11.95 5.65
CA ILE A 73 -8.86 -12.88 6.01
C ILE A 73 -9.17 -13.57 7.34
N ILE A 74 -9.62 -12.81 8.35
CA ILE A 74 -10.00 -13.38 9.65
C ILE A 74 -11.13 -14.39 9.48
N ALA A 75 -12.19 -14.03 8.74
CA ALA A 75 -13.34 -14.90 8.51
C ALA A 75 -12.93 -16.19 7.77
N ILE A 76 -12.20 -16.07 6.65
CA ILE A 76 -11.72 -17.22 5.86
C ILE A 76 -10.75 -18.06 6.69
N GLY A 77 -9.91 -17.40 7.51
CA GLY A 77 -8.91 -18.07 8.33
C GLY A 77 -9.48 -19.03 9.36
N THR A 78 -10.76 -18.87 9.76
CA THR A 78 -11.45 -19.84 10.64
C THR A 78 -11.69 -21.20 9.97
N LEU A 79 -11.66 -21.27 8.65
CA LEU A 79 -11.96 -22.47 7.86
C LEU A 79 -10.69 -23.17 7.33
N LEU A 80 -9.54 -22.50 7.41
CA LEU A 80 -8.28 -22.97 6.84
C LEU A 80 -7.43 -23.73 7.86
N SER A 81 -6.63 -24.68 7.37
CA SER A 81 -5.55 -25.26 8.16
C SER A 81 -4.48 -24.20 8.46
N GLU A 82 -3.74 -24.39 9.55
CA GLU A 82 -2.72 -23.45 10.01
C GLU A 82 -1.68 -23.10 8.93
N GLN A 83 -1.26 -24.08 8.14
CA GLN A 83 -0.27 -23.89 7.08
C GLN A 83 -0.85 -23.13 5.87
N MET A 84 -2.09 -23.39 5.50
CA MET A 84 -2.77 -22.66 4.43
C MET A 84 -3.08 -21.22 4.85
N LEU A 85 -3.44 -21.00 6.11
CA LEU A 85 -3.66 -19.67 6.67
C LEU A 85 -2.40 -18.80 6.55
N MET A 86 -1.23 -19.34 6.90
CA MET A 86 0.03 -18.61 6.78
C MET A 86 0.31 -18.17 5.34
N GLN A 87 0.15 -19.06 4.37
CA GLN A 87 0.33 -18.74 2.95
C GLN A 87 -0.68 -17.69 2.48
N PHE A 88 -1.93 -17.79 2.93
CA PHE A 88 -2.98 -16.85 2.58
C PHE A 88 -2.71 -15.44 3.14
N ILE A 89 -2.23 -15.34 4.38
CA ILE A 89 -1.82 -14.07 4.99
C ILE A 89 -0.66 -13.45 4.21
N ILE A 90 0.38 -14.24 3.90
CA ILE A 90 1.54 -13.77 3.11
C ILE A 90 1.08 -13.26 1.74
N PHE A 91 0.22 -14.01 1.06
CA PHE A 91 -0.34 -13.59 -0.22
C PHE A 91 -1.14 -12.28 -0.09
N SER A 92 -1.93 -12.14 0.96
CA SER A 92 -2.71 -10.94 1.21
C SER A 92 -1.86 -9.69 1.45
N ILE A 93 -0.66 -9.84 2.01
CA ILE A 93 0.27 -8.70 2.20
C ILE A 93 0.63 -8.07 0.85
N PHE A 94 0.79 -8.88 -0.21
CA PHE A 94 1.14 -8.37 -1.54
C PHE A 94 -0.08 -7.87 -2.33
N ILE A 95 -1.27 -8.44 -2.06
CA ILE A 95 -2.51 -8.02 -2.73
C ILE A 95 -3.12 -6.76 -2.12
N ASN A 96 -2.80 -6.44 -0.87
CA ASN A 96 -3.31 -5.25 -0.21
C ASN A 96 -2.19 -4.21 -0.09
N PRO A 97 -2.25 -3.07 -0.80
CA PRO A 97 -1.19 -2.07 -0.73
C PRO A 97 -1.03 -1.48 0.69
N ILE A 98 -2.07 -1.51 1.52
CA ILE A 98 -2.01 -1.06 2.91
C ILE A 98 -1.18 -2.05 3.74
N GLU A 99 -1.45 -3.34 3.59
CA GLU A 99 -0.69 -4.39 4.27
C GLU A 99 0.76 -4.46 3.81
N LEU A 100 0.99 -4.24 2.51
CA LEU A 100 2.32 -4.14 1.94
C LEU A 100 3.13 -3.06 2.66
N ILE A 101 2.55 -1.86 2.82
CA ILE A 101 3.20 -0.72 3.48
C ILE A 101 3.35 -0.98 4.99
N ARG A 102 2.32 -1.53 5.64
CA ARG A 102 2.34 -1.89 7.07
C ARG A 102 3.47 -2.87 7.36
N THR A 103 3.55 -3.93 6.58
CA THR A 103 4.58 -4.95 6.73
C THR A 103 5.95 -4.40 6.38
N SER A 104 6.08 -3.58 5.34
CA SER A 104 7.33 -2.89 5.00
C SER A 104 7.82 -2.02 6.17
N PHE A 105 6.92 -1.30 6.84
CA PHE A 105 7.26 -0.50 8.02
C PHE A 105 7.80 -1.37 9.15
N LEU A 106 7.14 -2.50 9.46
CA LEU A 106 7.59 -3.41 10.51
C LEU A 106 8.97 -3.99 10.21
N ILE A 107 9.20 -4.43 8.96
CA ILE A 107 10.49 -5.00 8.54
C ILE A 107 11.59 -3.95 8.56
N LEU A 108 11.36 -2.76 7.99
CA LEU A 108 12.37 -1.69 7.93
C LEU A 108 12.73 -1.11 9.31
N THR A 109 11.83 -1.22 10.28
CA THR A 109 12.07 -0.77 11.66
C THR A 109 12.62 -1.87 12.57
N GLY A 110 12.81 -3.10 12.07
CA GLY A 110 13.28 -4.24 12.86
C GLY A 110 12.21 -4.82 13.81
N ASN A 111 10.95 -4.44 13.65
CA ASN A 111 9.81 -4.89 14.45
C ASN A 111 9.03 -6.04 13.78
N GLY A 112 9.65 -6.77 12.84
CA GLY A 112 9.00 -7.89 12.13
C GLY A 112 8.49 -9.01 13.05
N ALA A 113 9.11 -9.19 14.22
CA ALA A 113 8.72 -10.20 15.21
C ALA A 113 7.26 -10.08 15.70
N VAL A 114 6.64 -8.90 15.55
CA VAL A 114 5.22 -8.66 15.89
C VAL A 114 4.27 -9.53 15.07
N LEU A 115 4.67 -9.98 13.87
CA LEU A 115 3.88 -10.91 13.06
C LEU A 115 3.76 -12.30 13.70
N GLY A 116 4.63 -12.62 14.65
CA GLY A 116 4.66 -13.88 15.38
C GLY A 116 5.66 -14.90 14.81
N PRO A 117 6.05 -15.90 15.61
CA PRO A 117 7.15 -16.82 15.29
C PRO A 117 6.90 -17.67 14.05
N LYS A 118 5.63 -17.88 13.67
CA LYS A 118 5.27 -18.64 12.46
C LYS A 118 5.74 -17.97 11.17
N PHE A 119 5.92 -16.65 11.18
CA PHE A 119 6.35 -15.87 10.02
C PHE A 119 7.86 -15.65 9.97
N PHE A 120 8.67 -16.33 10.79
CA PHE A 120 10.10 -16.08 10.87
C PHE A 120 10.83 -16.23 9.52
N ALA A 121 10.54 -17.29 8.77
CA ALA A 121 11.11 -17.48 7.44
C ALA A 121 10.70 -16.36 6.46
N PHE A 122 9.47 -15.86 6.58
CA PHE A 122 8.98 -14.75 5.77
C PHE A 122 9.65 -13.43 6.15
N ILE A 123 9.83 -13.16 7.44
CA ILE A 123 10.54 -11.97 7.95
C ILE A 123 11.98 -11.99 7.45
N GLN A 124 12.68 -13.11 7.59
CA GLN A 124 14.06 -13.27 7.13
C GLN A 124 14.18 -13.08 5.60
N PHE A 125 13.23 -13.59 4.83
CA PHE A 125 13.15 -13.32 3.40
C PHE A 125 12.92 -11.83 3.12
N SER A 126 12.02 -11.19 3.86
CA SER A 126 11.66 -9.78 3.67
C SER A 126 12.80 -8.82 4.03
N GLU A 127 13.64 -9.19 4.99
CA GLU A 127 14.86 -8.47 5.36
C GLU A 127 16.00 -8.65 4.35
N SER A 128 15.96 -9.71 3.53
CA SER A 128 16.95 -9.93 2.47
C SER A 128 16.84 -8.87 1.36
N THR A 129 17.93 -8.65 0.63
CA THR A 129 17.93 -7.74 -0.54
C THR A 129 16.88 -8.13 -1.58
N LEU A 130 16.65 -9.44 -1.78
CA LEU A 130 15.61 -9.93 -2.68
C LEU A 130 14.22 -9.59 -2.17
N GLY A 131 13.97 -9.72 -0.86
CA GLY A 131 12.71 -9.30 -0.23
C GLY A 131 12.46 -7.81 -0.42
N MET A 132 13.44 -6.95 -0.12
CA MET A 132 13.28 -5.51 -0.33
C MET A 132 12.97 -5.15 -1.78
N LEU A 133 13.59 -5.85 -2.75
CA LEU A 133 13.29 -5.67 -4.17
C LEU A 133 11.88 -6.13 -4.53
N THR A 134 11.38 -7.24 -3.97
CA THR A 134 10.00 -7.69 -4.24
C THR A 134 8.97 -6.71 -3.68
N TYR A 135 9.15 -6.20 -2.45
CA TYR A 135 8.29 -5.15 -1.89
C TYR A 135 8.29 -3.89 -2.75
N GLY A 136 9.47 -3.43 -3.17
CA GLY A 136 9.61 -2.27 -4.06
C GLY A 136 8.92 -2.49 -5.41
N ALA A 137 9.12 -3.66 -6.03
CA ALA A 137 8.49 -4.01 -7.31
C ALA A 137 6.97 -4.07 -7.20
N VAL A 138 6.43 -4.68 -6.15
CA VAL A 138 4.98 -4.77 -5.91
C VAL A 138 4.39 -3.38 -5.66
N ALA A 139 5.07 -2.52 -4.89
CA ALA A 139 4.64 -1.13 -4.71
C ALA A 139 4.64 -0.35 -6.03
N CYS A 140 5.67 -0.52 -6.86
CA CYS A 140 5.71 0.07 -8.20
C CYS A 140 4.59 -0.44 -9.10
N LEU A 141 4.25 -1.73 -9.04
CA LEU A 141 3.11 -2.31 -9.78
C LEU A 141 1.79 -1.69 -9.34
N TRP A 142 1.59 -1.48 -8.03
CA TRP A 142 0.40 -0.81 -7.48
C TRP A 142 0.24 0.63 -7.94
N ILE A 143 1.32 1.30 -8.34
CA ILE A 143 1.28 2.66 -8.93
C ILE A 143 1.13 2.58 -10.45
N ALA A 144 1.92 1.74 -11.10
CA ALA A 144 1.98 1.66 -12.56
C ALA A 144 0.70 1.08 -13.16
N LEU A 145 0.11 0.03 -12.58
CA LEU A 145 -1.08 -0.61 -13.13
C LEU A 145 -2.30 0.33 -13.22
N PRO A 146 -2.68 1.07 -12.16
CA PRO A 146 -3.78 2.03 -12.26
C PRO A 146 -3.47 3.16 -13.25
N LEU A 147 -2.24 3.69 -13.25
CA LEU A 147 -1.86 4.77 -14.18
C LEU A 147 -1.89 4.32 -15.64
N LEU A 148 -1.35 3.13 -15.95
CA LEU A 148 -1.40 2.56 -17.29
C LEU A 148 -2.85 2.32 -17.73
N PHE A 149 -3.71 1.82 -16.83
CA PHE A 149 -5.12 1.66 -17.12
C PHE A 149 -5.80 3.00 -17.45
N ALA A 150 -5.51 4.05 -16.68
CA ALA A 150 -5.99 5.41 -16.94
C ALA A 150 -5.55 5.93 -18.32
N ILE A 151 -4.26 5.78 -18.65
CA ILE A 151 -3.68 6.22 -19.94
C ILE A 151 -4.33 5.49 -21.12
N VAL A 152 -4.47 4.16 -21.03
CA VAL A 152 -5.08 3.35 -22.09
C VAL A 152 -6.54 3.75 -22.31
N LYS A 153 -7.29 4.02 -21.24
CA LYS A 153 -8.69 4.45 -21.33
C LYS A 153 -8.83 5.84 -21.96
N LEU A 154 -8.01 6.81 -21.53
CA LEU A 154 -7.95 8.14 -22.15
C LEU A 154 -7.66 8.08 -23.65
N ARG A 155 -6.71 7.23 -24.06
CA ARG A 155 -6.34 7.09 -25.47
C ARG A 155 -7.48 6.54 -26.32
N LYS A 156 -8.23 5.57 -25.79
CA LYS A 156 -9.40 5.00 -26.49
C LYS A 156 -10.50 6.03 -26.66
N GLU A 157 -10.81 6.80 -25.62
CA GLU A 157 -11.86 7.83 -25.68
C GLU A 157 -11.46 8.97 -26.62
N GLY A 158 -10.22 9.46 -26.57
CA GLY A 158 -9.72 10.51 -27.48
C GLY A 158 -9.71 10.09 -28.97
N SER A 159 -9.53 8.80 -29.26
CA SER A 159 -9.58 8.26 -30.62
C SER A 159 -11.01 8.16 -31.19
N VAL A 160 -12.04 8.12 -30.34
CA VAL A 160 -13.45 8.00 -30.78
C VAL A 160 -13.99 9.35 -31.27
N TRP A 161 -13.50 10.48 -30.75
CA TRP A 161 -13.92 11.83 -31.16
C TRP A 161 -13.25 12.35 -32.44
N MET A 162 -12.22 11.66 -32.95
CA MET A 162 -11.54 12.00 -34.21
C MET A 162 -12.09 11.24 -35.43
N ARG A 163 -13.11 10.39 -35.25
CA ARG A 163 -13.86 9.71 -36.32
C ARG A 163 -15.27 10.30 -36.41
#